data_AF-A0A2H3DZG1-F1
#
_entry.id   AF-A0A2H3DZG1-F1
#
_cell.length_a   1.000
_cell.length_b   1.000
_cell.length_c   1.000
_cell.angle_alpha   90.00
_cell.angle_beta   90.00
_cell.angle_gamma   90.00
#
_symmetry.space_group_name_H-M   'P 1'
#
loop_
_entity.id
_entity.type
_entity.pdbx_description
1 polymer ?
#
loop_
_entity_poly.entity_id
_entity_poly.type
_entity_poly.pdbx_seq_one_letter_code
_entity_poly.pdbx_strand_id
1 'polypeptide(L)'
;MAIEPLLASRAQKAFIITISLQAVVVLVMIAIVFRLVENEVDFTGGYKTLPCYLALFALAEIFELFMAFDALRMRNVIQLIGILLFHLALIVFSALQVRQTRTALVNVSDAVCADSFDEVHCDGPGSLWRRVEPYLIVTPCVIAASWLSILFCTKQLYEEFGWAIFHVVGANPKMKTMYQWYQIMICFLKFDFFFFTGVTMQLLIVVLSRNSAEFAITIIAIPIVLILLGLCGVAVQREIKWIMTISLVMMLAAESYCIYKLVRFYEPASRAQYATTRATLTIFTIVAFLLLFATFAVGLRCFADFEKGLMESKVHGQSYTPVKNNVKMGVLNGDSIPALSEKPNYLPSGDSAGMGQPQGSYLGGSALGQRISIE
;
A
#
# COMPACT_ATOMS: atom_id res chain seq x y z
N MET A 1 -18.90 8.71 21.06
CA MET A 1 -19.56 8.71 19.73
C MET A 1 -19.36 7.32 19.14
N ALA A 2 -20.39 6.69 18.56
CA ALA A 2 -20.25 5.34 18.01
C ALA A 2 -19.28 5.36 16.83
N ILE A 3 -18.42 4.34 16.72
CA ILE A 3 -17.46 4.18 15.64
C ILE A 3 -18.23 4.00 14.33
N GLU A 4 -18.20 5.01 13.45
CA GLU A 4 -19.00 5.00 12.22
C GLU A 4 -18.55 3.90 11.24
N PRO A 5 -19.46 3.22 10.51
CA PRO A 5 -19.09 2.17 9.57
C PRO A 5 -18.26 2.67 8.37
N LEU A 6 -17.65 1.76 7.62
CA LEU A 6 -16.90 2.08 6.39
C LEU A 6 -17.77 2.91 5.43
N LEU A 7 -17.21 4.01 4.90
CA LEU A 7 -17.89 4.95 4.01
C LEU A 7 -19.10 5.65 4.65
N ALA A 8 -19.13 5.78 5.98
CA ALA A 8 -20.16 6.56 6.65
C ALA A 8 -19.91 8.07 6.52
N SER A 9 -18.68 8.51 6.73
CA SER A 9 -18.33 9.92 6.73
C SER A 9 -18.23 10.50 5.32
N ARG A 10 -18.55 11.79 5.18
CA ARG A 10 -18.43 12.50 3.90
C ARG A 10 -16.98 12.53 3.41
N ALA A 11 -16.01 12.62 4.33
CA ALA A 11 -14.59 12.61 4.00
C ALA A 11 -14.14 11.27 3.43
N GLN A 12 -14.57 10.14 4.01
CA GLN A 12 -14.26 8.81 3.48
C GLN A 12 -14.79 8.61 2.05
N LYS A 13 -16.05 9.05 1.81
CA LYS A 13 -16.65 9.02 0.47
C LYS A 13 -15.91 9.92 -0.51
N ALA A 14 -15.64 11.16 -0.12
CA ALA A 14 -14.93 12.11 -0.98
C ALA A 14 -13.53 11.61 -1.34
N PHE A 15 -12.78 11.06 -0.38
CA PHE A 15 -11.45 10.49 -0.60
C PHE A 15 -11.48 9.35 -1.61
N ILE A 16 -12.31 8.32 -1.41
CA ILE A 16 -12.35 7.17 -2.31
C ILE A 16 -12.91 7.53 -3.68
N ILE A 17 -13.92 8.42 -3.76
CA ILE A 17 -14.50 8.88 -5.04
C ILE A 17 -13.46 9.66 -5.83
N THR A 18 -12.69 10.53 -5.17
CA THR A 18 -11.65 11.33 -5.84
C THR A 18 -10.61 10.43 -6.48
N ILE A 19 -10.05 9.47 -5.73
CA ILE A 19 -9.04 8.53 -6.26
C ILE A 19 -9.66 7.64 -7.34
N SER A 20 -10.89 7.14 -7.15
CA SER A 20 -11.59 6.32 -8.15
C SER A 20 -11.82 7.06 -9.47
N LEU A 21 -12.31 8.31 -9.39
CA LEU A 21 -12.58 9.12 -10.56
C LEU A 21 -11.28 9.45 -11.30
N GLN A 22 -10.24 9.88 -10.57
CA GLN A 22 -8.95 10.17 -11.17
C GLN A 22 -8.34 8.92 -11.82
N ALA A 23 -8.33 7.77 -11.14
CA ALA A 23 -7.80 6.53 -11.69
C ALA A 23 -8.56 6.11 -12.97
N VAL A 24 -9.89 6.25 -13.01
CA VAL A 24 -10.68 5.96 -14.22
C VAL A 24 -10.26 6.89 -15.37
N VAL A 25 -10.17 8.20 -15.13
CA VAL A 25 -9.76 9.16 -16.16
C VAL A 25 -8.37 8.82 -16.67
N VAL A 26 -7.40 8.59 -15.78
CA VAL A 26 -6.01 8.29 -16.14
C VAL A 26 -5.90 6.96 -16.90
N LEU A 27 -6.55 5.90 -16.44
CA LEU A 27 -6.56 4.60 -17.13
C LEU A 27 -7.16 4.71 -18.54
N VAL A 28 -8.21 5.51 -18.72
CA VAL A 28 -8.77 5.80 -20.05
C VAL A 28 -7.76 6.54 -20.93
N MET A 29 -7.09 7.57 -20.41
CA MET A 29 -6.05 8.27 -21.18
C MET A 29 -4.92 7.32 -21.60
N ILE A 30 -4.42 6.48 -20.70
CA ILE A 30 -3.38 5.49 -20.98
C ILE A 30 -3.84 4.49 -22.05
N ALA A 31 -5.08 4.00 -21.95
CA ALA A 31 -5.64 3.04 -22.91
C ALA A 31 -5.77 3.66 -24.31
N ILE A 32 -6.19 4.92 -24.42
CA ILE A 32 -6.22 5.65 -25.69
C ILE A 32 -4.82 5.79 -26.28
N VAL A 33 -3.84 6.20 -25.46
CA VAL A 33 -2.43 6.31 -25.89
C VAL A 33 -1.90 4.97 -26.40
N PHE A 34 -2.13 3.89 -25.65
CA PHE A 34 -1.71 2.54 -26.03
C PHE A 34 -2.31 2.16 -27.39
N ARG A 35 -3.61 2.35 -27.58
CA ARG A 35 -4.32 2.01 -28.81
C ARG A 35 -3.86 2.83 -30.01
N LEU A 36 -3.60 4.13 -29.81
CA LEU A 36 -3.10 5.00 -30.88
C LEU A 36 -1.71 4.56 -31.35
N VAL A 37 -0.82 4.17 -30.45
CA VAL A 37 0.53 3.72 -30.84
C VAL A 37 0.50 2.32 -31.45
N GLU A 38 -0.27 1.39 -30.89
CA GLU A 38 -0.42 0.02 -31.41
C GLU A 38 -0.93 0.00 -32.86
N ASN A 39 -1.78 0.96 -33.26
CA ASN A 39 -2.28 1.04 -34.62
C ASN A 39 -1.21 1.37 -35.67
N GLU A 40 -0.16 2.09 -35.26
CA GLU A 40 0.85 2.60 -36.19
C GLU A 40 2.16 1.81 -36.09
N VAL A 41 2.38 1.08 -34.99
CA VAL A 41 3.68 0.48 -34.66
C VAL A 41 3.54 -0.87 -33.96
N ASP A 42 4.28 -1.86 -34.46
CA ASP A 42 4.48 -3.12 -33.73
C ASP A 42 5.40 -2.91 -32.52
N PHE A 43 5.00 -3.41 -31.35
CA PHE A 43 5.78 -3.33 -30.11
C PHE A 43 7.00 -4.27 -30.08
N THR A 44 7.76 -4.29 -31.16
CA THR A 44 9.03 -4.99 -31.33
C THR A 44 10.18 -3.98 -31.43
N GLY A 45 11.42 -4.48 -31.37
CA GLY A 45 12.60 -3.62 -31.55
C GLY A 45 12.67 -2.43 -30.57
N GLY A 46 12.70 -1.21 -31.11
CA GLY A 46 12.82 0.04 -30.36
C GLY A 46 11.60 0.39 -29.49
N TYR A 47 10.42 -0.17 -29.79
CA TYR A 47 9.15 0.16 -29.13
C TYR A 47 8.78 -0.77 -27.97
N LYS A 48 9.55 -1.85 -27.76
CA LYS A 48 9.28 -2.87 -26.73
C LYS A 48 9.16 -2.35 -25.29
N THR A 49 9.69 -1.16 -25.01
CA THR A 49 9.69 -0.55 -23.67
C THR A 49 8.43 0.27 -23.39
N LEU A 50 7.76 0.76 -24.43
CA LEU A 50 6.63 1.68 -24.31
C LEU A 50 5.39 1.03 -23.66
N PRO A 51 4.93 -0.17 -24.09
CA PRO A 51 3.82 -0.88 -23.43
C PRO A 51 4.04 -1.07 -21.94
N CYS A 52 5.28 -1.33 -21.53
CA CYS A 52 5.59 -1.55 -20.13
C CYS A 52 5.46 -0.29 -19.31
N TYR A 53 5.90 0.87 -19.79
CA TYR A 53 5.76 2.11 -19.03
C TYR A 53 4.29 2.44 -18.83
N LEU A 54 3.47 2.25 -19.87
CA LEU A 54 2.02 2.41 -19.80
C LEU A 54 1.39 1.41 -18.82
N ALA A 55 1.77 0.12 -18.89
CA ALA A 55 1.25 -0.93 -18.02
C ALA A 55 1.68 -0.76 -16.56
N LEU A 56 2.93 -0.36 -16.31
CA LEU A 56 3.44 -0.11 -14.96
C LEU A 56 2.72 1.08 -14.33
N PHE A 57 2.48 2.12 -15.12
CA PHE A 57 1.75 3.29 -14.66
C PHE A 57 0.28 2.93 -14.36
N ALA A 58 -0.38 2.14 -15.22
CA ALA A 58 -1.71 1.61 -14.93
C ALA A 58 -1.75 0.72 -13.68
N LEU A 59 -0.73 -0.11 -13.45
CA LEU A 59 -0.60 -0.90 -12.22
C LEU A 59 -0.47 0.00 -10.98
N ALA A 60 0.23 1.12 -11.10
CA ALA A 60 0.40 2.10 -10.02
C ALA A 60 -0.94 2.74 -9.61
N GLU A 61 -1.77 3.11 -10.58
CA GLU A 61 -3.13 3.63 -10.36
C GLU A 61 -4.03 2.61 -9.66
N ILE A 62 -4.01 1.35 -10.11
CA ILE A 62 -4.78 0.27 -9.48
C ILE A 62 -4.28 0.00 -8.05
N PHE A 63 -2.97 0.01 -7.85
CA PHE A 63 -2.36 -0.17 -6.54
C PHE A 63 -2.75 0.94 -5.58
N GLU A 64 -2.77 2.20 -6.02
CA GLU A 64 -3.24 3.31 -5.18
C GLU A 64 -4.70 3.15 -4.77
N LEU A 65 -5.58 2.74 -5.69
CA LEU A 65 -6.99 2.46 -5.35
C LEU A 65 -7.12 1.37 -4.28
N PHE A 66 -6.35 0.28 -4.43
CA PHE A 66 -6.33 -0.80 -3.45
C PHE A 66 -5.84 -0.29 -2.09
N MET A 67 -4.77 0.49 -2.07
CA MET A 67 -4.23 1.08 -0.85
C MET A 67 -5.20 2.07 -0.20
N ALA A 68 -5.91 2.88 -0.99
CA ALA A 68 -6.94 3.80 -0.51
C ALA A 68 -8.08 3.05 0.17
N PHE A 69 -8.60 2.00 -0.48
CA PHE A 69 -9.63 1.15 0.12
C PHE A 69 -9.15 0.49 1.41
N ASP A 70 -7.94 -0.07 1.41
CA ASP A 70 -7.34 -0.73 2.57
C ASP A 70 -7.11 0.24 3.73
N ALA A 71 -6.60 1.45 3.46
CA ALA A 71 -6.39 2.50 4.46
C ALA A 71 -7.70 2.92 5.14
N LEU A 72 -8.78 3.05 4.38
CA LEU A 72 -10.11 3.37 4.93
C LEU A 72 -10.69 2.19 5.73
N ARG A 73 -10.57 0.96 5.21
CA ARG A 73 -11.06 -0.25 5.87
C ARG A 73 -10.38 -0.48 7.21
N MET A 74 -9.06 -0.33 7.23
CA MET A 74 -8.24 -0.54 8.43
C MET A 74 -8.15 0.71 9.31
N ARG A 75 -8.72 1.84 8.89
CA ARG A 75 -8.62 3.17 9.54
C ARG A 75 -7.17 3.53 9.86
N ASN A 76 -6.29 3.25 8.91
CA ASN A 76 -4.86 3.37 9.12
C ASN A 76 -4.35 4.72 8.64
N VAL A 77 -4.08 5.61 9.60
CA VAL A 77 -3.56 6.96 9.34
C VAL A 77 -2.19 6.92 8.67
N ILE A 78 -1.34 5.95 9.03
CA ILE A 78 0.00 5.83 8.45
C ILE A 78 -0.10 5.49 6.96
N GLN A 79 -1.06 4.65 6.57
CA GLN A 79 -1.30 4.36 5.16
C GLN A 79 -1.84 5.57 4.39
N LEU A 80 -2.66 6.44 4.99
CA LEU A 80 -3.08 7.69 4.34
C LEU A 80 -1.89 8.59 4.00
N ILE A 81 -0.93 8.73 4.92
CA ILE A 81 0.31 9.49 4.67
C ILE A 81 1.11 8.81 3.55
N GLY A 82 1.22 7.48 3.57
CA GLY A 82 1.86 6.71 2.51
C GLY A 82 1.22 6.95 1.13
N ILE A 83 -0.11 6.99 1.05
CA ILE A 83 -0.85 7.30 -0.18
C ILE A 83 -0.52 8.73 -0.65
N LEU A 84 -0.50 9.73 0.23
CA LEU A 84 -0.15 11.11 -0.18
C LEU A 84 1.25 11.22 -0.79
N LEU A 85 2.23 10.49 -0.23
CA LEU A 85 3.59 10.43 -0.76
C LEU A 85 3.65 9.65 -2.08
N PHE A 86 2.91 8.54 -2.17
CA PHE A 86 2.82 7.74 -3.38
C PHE A 86 2.16 8.51 -4.53
N HIS A 87 1.08 9.25 -4.26
CA HIS A 87 0.41 10.10 -5.22
C HIS A 87 1.34 11.22 -5.73
N LEU A 88 2.18 11.79 -4.86
CA LEU A 88 3.22 12.73 -5.28
C LEU A 88 4.22 12.07 -6.24
N ALA A 89 4.60 10.82 -5.99
CA ALA A 89 5.44 10.04 -6.89
C ALA A 89 4.72 9.75 -8.23
N LEU A 90 3.40 9.54 -8.24
CA LEU A 90 2.60 9.41 -9.47
C LEU A 90 2.59 10.68 -10.31
N ILE A 91 2.60 11.87 -9.70
CA ILE A 91 2.75 13.14 -10.43
C ILE A 91 4.11 13.20 -11.15
N VAL A 92 5.20 12.83 -10.45
CA VAL A 92 6.53 12.78 -11.08
C VAL A 92 6.57 11.72 -12.18
N PHE A 93 6.00 10.55 -11.93
CA PHE A 93 6.00 9.44 -12.87
C PHE A 93 5.21 9.77 -14.15
N SER A 94 4.02 10.36 -14.03
CA SER A 94 3.23 10.81 -15.17
C SER A 94 3.95 11.91 -15.98
N ALA A 95 4.66 12.83 -15.33
CA ALA A 95 5.48 13.82 -16.04
C ALA A 95 6.67 13.18 -16.80
N LEU A 96 7.32 12.18 -16.21
CA LEU A 96 8.39 11.42 -16.88
C LEU A 96 7.86 10.63 -18.08
N GLN A 97 6.65 10.06 -17.96
CA GLN A 97 6.01 9.28 -19.02
C GLN A 97 5.87 10.08 -20.32
N VAL A 98 5.50 11.37 -20.25
CA VAL A 98 5.45 12.27 -21.42
C VAL A 98 6.78 12.26 -22.17
N ARG A 99 7.89 12.46 -21.45
CA ARG A 99 9.24 12.53 -22.04
C ARG A 99 9.69 11.16 -22.58
N GLN A 100 9.36 10.09 -21.88
CA GLN A 100 9.73 8.73 -22.30
C GLN A 100 8.99 8.33 -23.58
N THR A 101 7.68 8.61 -23.66
CA THR A 101 6.92 8.35 -24.87
C THR A 101 7.40 9.21 -26.03
N ARG A 102 7.75 10.49 -25.80
CA ARG A 102 8.36 11.32 -26.85
C ARG A 102 9.66 10.73 -27.37
N THR A 103 10.54 10.31 -26.46
CA THR A 103 11.86 9.77 -26.84
C THR A 103 11.72 8.41 -27.56
N ALA A 104 10.67 7.65 -27.26
CA ALA A 104 10.38 6.40 -27.93
C ALA A 104 9.79 6.60 -29.34
N LEU A 105 8.89 7.57 -29.51
CA LEU A 105 8.22 7.85 -30.78
C LEU A 105 9.07 8.73 -31.71
N VAL A 106 9.63 9.83 -31.20
CA VAL A 106 10.44 10.78 -31.98
C VAL A 106 11.91 10.37 -31.92
N ASN A 107 12.34 9.58 -32.90
CA ASN A 107 13.71 9.04 -32.97
C ASN A 107 14.51 9.52 -34.21
N VAL A 108 13.91 10.36 -35.05
CA VAL A 108 14.53 11.02 -36.21
C VAL A 108 14.77 12.50 -35.91
N SER A 109 15.82 13.08 -36.47
CA SER A 109 16.14 14.50 -36.27
C SER A 109 15.25 15.41 -37.12
N ASP A 110 15.02 16.63 -36.63
CA ASP A 110 14.18 17.63 -37.32
C ASP A 110 14.66 17.93 -38.75
N ALA A 111 15.98 17.85 -39.01
CA ALA A 111 16.53 18.05 -40.35
C ALA A 111 16.08 16.97 -41.34
N VAL A 112 16.06 15.70 -40.91
CA VAL A 112 15.60 14.59 -41.76
C VAL A 112 14.09 14.65 -41.93
N CYS A 113 13.36 15.05 -40.90
CA CYS A 113 11.91 15.23 -40.96
C CYS A 113 11.48 16.40 -41.86
N ALA A 114 12.34 17.40 -42.05
CA ALA A 114 12.12 18.50 -43.00
C ALA A 114 12.28 18.04 -44.46
N ASP A 115 13.19 17.11 -44.72
CA ASP A 115 13.43 16.55 -46.06
C ASP A 115 12.43 15.45 -46.42
N SER A 116 12.11 14.56 -45.47
CA SER A 116 11.15 13.46 -45.62
C SER A 116 10.34 13.26 -44.35
N PHE A 117 9.08 13.69 -44.37
CA PHE A 117 8.21 13.59 -43.20
C PHE A 117 7.66 12.17 -43.03
N ASP A 118 7.94 11.57 -41.87
CA ASP A 118 7.40 10.28 -41.44
C ASP A 118 6.42 10.50 -40.28
N GLU A 119 5.16 10.11 -40.47
CA GLU A 119 4.09 10.36 -39.49
C GLU A 119 4.32 9.67 -38.14
N VAL A 120 5.13 8.61 -38.09
CA VAL A 120 5.39 7.82 -36.87
C VAL A 120 6.58 8.38 -36.09
N HIS A 121 7.66 8.73 -36.78
CA HIS A 121 8.97 9.01 -36.18
C HIS A 121 9.33 10.50 -36.07
N CYS A 122 8.58 11.37 -36.75
CA CYS A 122 8.84 12.81 -36.76
C CYS A 122 8.00 13.60 -35.75
N ASP A 123 8.50 14.75 -35.34
CA ASP A 123 7.75 15.76 -34.59
C ASP A 123 7.20 16.81 -35.56
N GLY A 124 5.88 16.79 -35.83
CA GLY A 124 5.25 17.78 -36.70
C GLY A 124 3.73 17.62 -36.79
N PRO A 125 3.03 18.56 -37.44
CA PRO A 125 1.58 18.48 -37.66
C PRO A 125 1.20 17.17 -38.35
N GLY A 126 0.26 16.43 -37.77
CA GLY A 126 -0.16 15.11 -38.27
C GLY A 126 0.62 13.91 -37.73
N SER A 127 1.74 14.13 -37.00
CA SER A 127 2.51 13.01 -36.46
C SER A 127 1.83 12.31 -35.29
N LEU A 128 2.18 11.04 -35.07
CA LEU A 128 1.71 10.21 -33.98
C LEU A 128 1.98 10.85 -32.62
N TRP A 129 3.17 11.44 -32.44
CA TRP A 129 3.49 12.16 -31.20
C TRP A 129 2.48 13.27 -30.91
N ARG A 130 2.12 14.08 -31.89
CA ARG A 130 1.14 15.19 -31.71
C ARG A 130 -0.28 14.71 -31.46
N ARG A 131 -0.63 13.51 -31.93
CA ARG A 131 -1.92 12.86 -31.61
C ARG A 131 -1.96 12.34 -30.17
N VAL A 132 -0.84 11.83 -29.66
CA VAL A 132 -0.72 11.20 -28.34
C VAL A 132 -0.42 12.19 -27.21
N GLU A 133 0.35 13.24 -27.49
CA GLU A 133 0.83 14.26 -26.54
C GLU A 133 -0.29 14.85 -25.64
N PRO A 134 -1.46 15.26 -26.16
CA PRO A 134 -2.51 15.85 -25.32
C PRO A 134 -3.00 14.89 -24.22
N TYR A 135 -3.18 13.61 -24.54
CA TYR A 135 -3.64 12.60 -23.58
C TYR A 135 -2.60 12.36 -22.48
N LEU A 136 -1.32 12.40 -22.82
CA LEU A 136 -0.23 12.27 -21.86
C LEU A 136 -0.08 13.51 -20.95
N ILE A 137 -0.42 14.71 -21.43
CA ILE A 137 -0.39 15.95 -20.63
C ILE A 137 -1.58 16.05 -19.68
N VAL A 138 -2.76 15.56 -20.08
CA VAL A 138 -3.95 15.54 -19.21
C VAL A 138 -3.69 14.74 -17.93
N THR A 139 -2.98 13.61 -18.05
CA THR A 139 -2.66 12.71 -16.93
C THR A 139 -2.02 13.42 -15.72
N PRO A 140 -0.82 14.04 -15.81
CA PRO A 140 -0.20 14.73 -14.68
C PRO A 140 -1.06 15.88 -14.14
N CYS A 141 -1.83 16.56 -14.99
CA CYS A 141 -2.74 17.63 -14.55
C CYS A 141 -3.88 17.10 -13.67
N VAL A 142 -4.51 15.98 -14.06
CA VAL A 142 -5.60 15.36 -13.28
C VAL A 142 -5.08 14.82 -11.95
N ILE A 143 -3.92 14.16 -11.95
CA ILE A 143 -3.29 13.61 -10.73
C ILE A 143 -2.87 14.75 -9.78
N ALA A 144 -2.30 15.84 -10.31
CA ALA A 144 -1.96 16.98 -9.48
C ALA A 144 -3.20 17.66 -8.87
N ALA A 145 -4.31 17.75 -9.62
CA ALA A 145 -5.56 18.29 -9.11
C ALA A 145 -6.22 17.39 -8.04
N SER A 146 -6.18 16.06 -8.24
CA SER A 146 -6.66 15.11 -7.23
C SER A 146 -5.82 15.17 -5.97
N TRP A 147 -4.51 15.37 -6.07
CA TRP A 147 -3.61 15.47 -4.93
C TRP A 147 -4.05 16.53 -3.92
N LEU A 148 -4.42 17.72 -4.38
CA LEU A 148 -4.93 18.80 -3.52
C LEU A 148 -6.23 18.40 -2.81
N SER A 149 -7.11 17.71 -3.53
CA SER A 149 -8.39 17.25 -3.01
C SER A 149 -8.22 16.14 -1.95
N ILE A 150 -7.36 15.15 -2.22
CA ILE A 150 -7.07 14.08 -1.25
C ILE A 150 -6.26 14.59 -0.05
N LEU A 151 -5.43 15.62 -0.21
CA LEU A 151 -4.72 16.26 0.89
C LEU A 151 -5.71 16.87 1.89
N PHE A 152 -6.73 17.59 1.40
CA PHE A 152 -7.80 18.13 2.23
C PHE A 152 -8.60 17.02 2.92
N CYS A 153 -9.01 15.99 2.17
CA CYS A 153 -9.74 14.85 2.74
C CYS A 153 -8.91 14.11 3.80
N THR A 154 -7.60 13.94 3.57
CA THR A 154 -6.70 13.26 4.50
C THR A 154 -6.57 14.00 5.82
N LYS A 155 -6.56 15.33 5.80
CA LYS A 155 -6.57 16.14 7.04
C LYS A 155 -7.79 15.81 7.90
N GLN A 156 -8.98 15.74 7.29
CA GLN A 156 -10.21 15.42 8.01
C GLN A 156 -10.21 13.95 8.50
N LEU A 157 -9.76 13.02 7.67
CA LEU A 157 -9.65 11.60 8.03
C LEU A 157 -8.64 11.35 9.16
N TYR A 158 -7.55 12.14 9.23
CA TYR A 158 -6.58 12.08 10.32
C TYR A 158 -7.25 12.34 11.67
N GLU A 159 -8.11 13.36 11.74
CA GLU A 159 -8.86 13.68 12.95
C GLU A 159 -9.87 12.57 13.30
N GLU A 160 -10.63 12.07 12.31
CA GLU A 160 -11.61 10.98 12.49
C GLU A 160 -10.95 9.68 12.99
N PHE A 161 -9.86 9.25 12.36
CA PHE A 161 -9.17 8.00 12.68
C PHE A 161 -8.34 8.11 13.97
N GLY A 162 -7.76 9.27 14.24
CA GLY A 162 -7.05 9.54 15.50
C GLY A 162 -7.97 9.39 16.72
N TRP A 163 -9.22 9.84 16.61
CA TRP A 163 -10.23 9.69 17.65
C TRP A 163 -10.68 8.23 17.85
N ALA A 164 -10.79 7.46 16.76
CA ALA A 164 -11.15 6.04 16.80
C ALA A 164 -10.05 5.17 17.44
N ILE A 165 -8.78 5.41 17.09
CA ILE A 165 -7.63 4.65 17.63
C ILE A 165 -7.48 4.89 19.15
N PHE A 166 -7.76 6.10 19.63
CA PHE A 166 -7.73 6.41 21.06
C PHE A 166 -8.66 5.51 21.89
N HIS A 167 -9.82 5.13 21.35
CA HIS A 167 -10.80 4.31 22.05
C HIS A 167 -10.48 2.81 22.02
N VAL A 168 -9.79 2.32 20.99
CA VAL A 168 -9.48 0.89 20.81
C VAL A 168 -8.25 0.46 21.61
N VAL A 169 -7.20 1.29 21.67
CA VAL A 169 -5.92 0.91 22.29
C VAL A 169 -5.92 1.15 23.81
N GLY A 170 -6.87 1.94 24.32
CA GLY A 170 -6.89 2.35 25.71
C GLY A 170 -5.74 3.31 26.08
N ALA A 171 -5.64 3.66 27.36
CA ALA A 171 -4.73 4.69 27.85
C ALA A 171 -3.26 4.25 27.98
N ASN A 172 -2.87 3.03 27.58
CA ASN A 172 -1.48 2.58 27.72
C ASN A 172 -0.62 3.09 26.53
N PRO A 173 0.29 4.06 26.76
CA PRO A 173 1.06 4.68 25.68
C PRO A 173 2.06 3.71 25.03
N LYS A 174 2.54 2.70 25.77
CA LYS A 174 3.49 1.72 25.24
C LYS A 174 2.85 0.84 24.18
N MET A 175 1.65 0.32 24.43
CA MET A 175 0.90 -0.50 23.47
C MET A 175 0.56 0.27 22.20
N LYS A 176 0.17 1.55 22.33
CA LYS A 176 -0.07 2.44 21.20
C LYS A 176 1.16 2.62 20.33
N THR A 177 2.31 2.85 20.95
CA THR A 177 3.58 3.03 20.22
C THR A 177 3.96 1.77 19.45
N MET A 178 3.86 0.59 20.08
CA MET A 178 4.22 -0.65 19.39
C MET A 178 3.24 -0.99 18.26
N TYR A 179 1.93 -0.70 18.43
CA TYR A 179 0.94 -0.88 17.38
C TYR A 179 1.18 0.07 16.18
N GLN A 180 1.62 1.30 16.43
CA GLN A 180 2.01 2.24 15.37
C GLN A 180 3.20 1.69 14.56
N TRP A 181 4.25 1.18 15.22
CA TRP A 181 5.38 0.56 14.51
C TRP A 181 4.95 -0.64 13.66
N TYR A 182 4.03 -1.46 14.17
CA TYR A 182 3.42 -2.55 13.40
C TYR A 182 2.68 -2.03 12.15
N GLN A 183 1.86 -0.98 12.28
CA GLN A 183 1.16 -0.38 11.15
C GLN A 183 2.13 0.24 10.13
N ILE A 184 3.22 0.87 10.57
CA ILE A 184 4.30 1.36 9.70
C ILE A 184 4.92 0.20 8.93
N MET A 185 5.26 -0.90 9.62
CA MET A 185 5.83 -2.10 9.00
C MET A 185 4.92 -2.66 7.89
N ILE A 186 3.65 -2.90 8.20
CA ILE A 186 2.70 -3.44 7.22
C ILE A 186 2.48 -2.46 6.05
N CYS A 187 2.47 -1.15 6.32
CA CYS A 187 2.38 -0.13 5.29
C CYS A 187 3.59 -0.19 4.35
N PHE A 188 4.81 -0.21 4.89
CA PHE A 188 6.02 -0.28 4.07
C PHE A 188 6.11 -1.58 3.27
N LEU A 189 5.77 -2.74 3.84
CA LEU A 189 5.74 -4.00 3.10
C LEU A 189 4.82 -3.98 1.87
N LYS A 190 3.67 -3.29 1.95
CA LYS A 190 2.75 -3.12 0.79
C LYS A 190 3.37 -2.25 -0.30
N PHE A 191 4.04 -1.17 0.08
CA PHE A 191 4.74 -0.31 -0.88
C PHE A 191 6.00 -1.00 -1.44
N ASP A 192 6.75 -1.75 -0.63
CA ASP A 192 7.91 -2.55 -1.07
C ASP A 192 7.49 -3.57 -2.12
N PHE A 193 6.36 -4.24 -1.91
CA PHE A 193 5.78 -5.14 -2.90
C PHE A 193 5.59 -4.43 -4.24
N PHE A 194 4.95 -3.24 -4.24
CA PHE A 194 4.73 -2.48 -5.47
C PHE A 194 6.04 -2.01 -6.13
N PHE A 195 6.95 -1.38 -5.37
CA PHE A 195 8.19 -0.86 -5.93
C PHE A 195 9.12 -1.97 -6.43
N PHE A 196 9.19 -3.10 -5.72
CA PHE A 196 9.95 -4.26 -6.16
C PHE A 196 9.36 -4.88 -7.44
N THR A 197 8.04 -5.06 -7.51
CA THR A 197 7.37 -5.47 -8.75
C THR A 197 7.65 -4.48 -9.89
N GLY A 198 7.63 -3.17 -9.61
CA GLY A 198 7.90 -2.16 -10.63
C GLY A 198 9.33 -2.17 -11.17
N VAL A 199 10.32 -2.25 -10.27
CA VAL A 199 11.74 -2.36 -10.66
C VAL A 199 11.98 -3.64 -11.45
N THR A 200 11.45 -4.77 -11.00
CA THR A 200 11.65 -6.06 -11.66
C THR A 200 10.96 -6.14 -13.02
N MET A 201 9.74 -5.61 -13.15
CA MET A 201 9.04 -5.50 -14.44
C MET A 201 9.87 -4.69 -15.44
N GLN A 202 10.38 -3.51 -15.05
CA GLN A 202 11.22 -2.69 -15.91
C GLN A 202 12.54 -3.38 -16.28
N LEU A 203 13.15 -4.10 -15.33
CA LEU A 203 14.38 -4.87 -15.58
C LEU A 203 14.14 -6.02 -16.55
N LEU A 204 13.03 -6.77 -16.43
CA LEU A 204 12.76 -7.90 -17.32
C LEU A 204 12.76 -7.49 -18.78
N ILE A 205 12.23 -6.32 -19.14
CA ILE A 205 12.16 -5.88 -20.54
C ILE A 205 13.52 -5.44 -21.09
N VAL A 206 14.36 -4.80 -20.26
CA VAL A 206 15.72 -4.46 -20.67
C VAL A 206 16.55 -5.73 -20.83
N VAL A 207 16.40 -6.68 -19.91
CA VAL A 207 17.19 -7.92 -19.85
C VAL A 207 16.69 -8.99 -20.84
N LEU A 208 15.43 -8.92 -21.32
CA LEU A 208 14.83 -9.91 -22.24
C LEU A 208 15.65 -10.14 -23.53
N SER A 209 16.62 -9.27 -23.84
CA SER A 209 17.48 -9.39 -25.00
C SER A 209 18.73 -10.28 -24.84
N ARG A 210 19.05 -10.83 -23.64
CA ARG A 210 20.32 -11.56 -23.41
C ARG A 210 20.12 -12.87 -22.65
N ASN A 211 20.44 -13.99 -23.30
CA ASN A 211 20.59 -15.32 -22.68
C ASN A 211 21.83 -15.35 -21.76
N SER A 212 21.69 -14.82 -20.55
CA SER A 212 22.77 -14.69 -19.57
C SER A 212 22.32 -15.21 -18.20
N ALA A 213 23.26 -15.67 -17.37
CA ALA A 213 22.97 -16.15 -16.02
C ALA A 213 22.22 -15.11 -15.16
N GLU A 214 22.47 -13.81 -15.39
CA GLU A 214 21.77 -12.72 -14.69
C GLU A 214 20.25 -12.71 -14.97
N PHE A 215 19.82 -13.11 -16.18
CA PHE A 215 18.40 -13.17 -16.55
C PHE A 215 17.67 -14.25 -15.76
N ALA A 216 18.21 -15.47 -15.73
CA ALA A 216 17.63 -16.58 -15.00
C ALA A 216 17.54 -16.29 -13.49
N ILE A 217 18.61 -15.72 -12.92
CA ILE A 217 18.64 -15.34 -11.50
C ILE A 217 17.57 -14.28 -11.21
N THR A 218 17.43 -13.25 -12.05
CA THR A 218 16.45 -12.18 -11.83
C THR A 218 15.01 -12.73 -11.90
N ILE A 219 14.72 -13.62 -12.86
CA ILE A 219 13.39 -14.23 -12.99
C ILE A 219 13.04 -15.05 -11.75
N ILE A 220 13.97 -15.87 -11.26
CA ILE A 220 13.75 -16.72 -10.08
C ILE A 220 13.65 -15.87 -8.80
N ALA A 221 14.42 -14.79 -8.71
CA ALA A 221 14.41 -13.90 -7.55
C ALA A 221 13.06 -13.19 -7.35
N ILE A 222 12.32 -12.90 -8.43
CA ILE A 222 11.01 -12.21 -8.35
C ILE A 222 10.02 -12.93 -7.42
N PRO A 223 9.58 -14.17 -7.71
CA PRO A 223 8.61 -14.86 -6.86
C PRO A 223 9.15 -15.10 -5.45
N ILE A 224 10.44 -15.36 -5.31
CA ILE A 224 11.07 -15.58 -4.00
C ILE A 224 10.94 -14.33 -3.12
N VAL A 225 11.30 -13.15 -3.63
CA VAL A 225 11.22 -11.91 -2.85
C VAL A 225 9.78 -11.55 -2.53
N LEU A 226 8.84 -11.72 -3.47
CA LEU A 226 7.42 -11.44 -3.21
C LEU A 226 6.84 -12.36 -2.12
N ILE A 227 7.20 -13.64 -2.12
CA ILE A 227 6.82 -14.58 -1.06
C ILE A 227 7.45 -14.16 0.28
N LEU A 228 8.73 -13.79 0.30
CA LEU A 228 9.43 -13.37 1.50
C LEU A 228 8.83 -12.10 2.12
N LEU A 229 8.40 -11.12 1.30
CA LEU A 229 7.69 -9.94 1.80
C LEU A 229 6.36 -10.33 2.46
N GLY A 230 5.61 -11.26 1.86
CA GLY A 230 4.38 -11.80 2.46
C GLY A 230 4.64 -12.54 3.77
N LEU A 231 5.68 -13.39 3.80
CA LEU A 231 6.11 -14.10 5.00
C LEU A 231 6.57 -13.14 6.11
N CYS A 232 7.24 -12.04 5.77
CA CYS A 232 7.58 -10.99 6.71
C CYS A 232 6.33 -10.36 7.35
N GLY A 233 5.30 -10.10 6.53
CA GLY A 233 4.00 -9.64 7.01
C GLY A 233 3.34 -10.62 7.99
N VAL A 234 3.38 -11.92 7.69
CA VAL A 234 2.88 -12.96 8.60
C VAL A 234 3.73 -13.05 9.87
N ALA A 235 5.05 -12.94 9.74
CA ALA A 235 5.98 -13.01 10.86
C ALA A 235 5.77 -11.86 11.87
N VAL A 236 5.51 -10.64 11.40
CA VAL A 236 5.25 -9.50 12.30
C VAL A 236 3.85 -9.57 12.94
N GLN A 237 2.87 -10.15 12.24
CA GLN A 237 1.51 -10.39 12.76
C GLN A 237 1.48 -11.47 13.84
N ARG A 238 2.15 -12.59 13.60
CA ARG A 238 2.15 -13.77 14.47
C ARG A 238 3.36 -13.84 15.41
N GLU A 239 4.25 -12.85 15.35
CA GLU A 239 5.48 -12.76 16.16
C GLU A 239 6.43 -13.97 15.98
N ILE A 240 6.50 -14.52 14.76
CA ILE A 240 7.32 -15.69 14.45
C ILE A 240 8.79 -15.26 14.24
N LYS A 241 9.58 -15.38 15.30
CA LYS A 241 10.98 -14.91 15.35
C LYS A 241 11.85 -15.43 14.19
N TRP A 242 11.81 -16.73 13.90
CA TRP A 242 12.65 -17.33 12.85
C TRP A 242 12.35 -16.77 11.45
N ILE A 243 11.07 -16.62 11.09
CA ILE A 243 10.67 -16.05 9.80
C ILE A 243 11.05 -14.56 9.72
N MET A 244 10.90 -13.83 10.82
CA MET A 244 11.31 -12.42 10.89
C MET A 244 12.83 -12.26 10.69
N THR A 245 13.65 -13.08 11.35
CA THR A 245 15.11 -13.07 11.18
C THR A 245 15.51 -13.37 9.73
N ILE A 246 14.93 -14.41 9.11
CA ILE A 246 15.18 -14.74 7.70
C ILE A 246 14.80 -13.55 6.80
N SER A 247 13.65 -12.92 7.06
CA SER A 247 13.18 -11.76 6.28
C SER A 247 14.15 -10.58 6.39
N LEU A 248 14.62 -10.24 7.59
CA LEU A 248 15.57 -9.15 7.81
C LEU A 248 16.93 -9.39 7.14
N VAL A 249 17.45 -10.61 7.20
CA VAL A 249 18.70 -10.98 6.49
C VAL A 249 18.51 -10.87 4.98
N MET A 250 17.38 -11.31 4.46
CA MET A 250 17.06 -11.21 3.03
C MET A 250 16.84 -9.77 2.57
N MET A 251 16.31 -8.89 3.41
CA MET A 251 16.20 -7.44 3.12
C MET A 251 17.60 -6.83 2.91
N LEU A 252 18.58 -7.14 3.76
CA LEU A 252 19.97 -6.69 3.57
C LEU A 252 20.61 -7.22 2.27
N ALA A 253 20.32 -8.48 1.92
CA ALA A 253 20.78 -9.06 0.67
C ALA A 253 20.13 -8.34 -0.55
N ALA A 254 18.83 -8.02 -0.46
CA ALA A 254 18.12 -7.29 -1.49
C ALA A 254 18.61 -5.83 -1.64
N GLU A 255 18.93 -5.15 -0.54
CA GLU A 255 19.57 -3.82 -0.57
C GLU A 255 20.92 -3.86 -1.31
N SER A 256 21.76 -4.85 -0.99
CA SER A 256 23.05 -5.05 -1.64
C SER A 256 22.89 -5.28 -3.16
N TYR A 257 21.87 -6.06 -3.56
CA TYR A 257 21.53 -6.27 -4.97
C TYR A 257 21.03 -5.00 -5.66
N CYS A 258 20.24 -4.17 -4.97
CA CYS A 258 19.79 -2.87 -5.51
C CYS A 258 20.98 -1.96 -5.82
N ILE A 259 21.98 -1.90 -4.92
CA ILE A 259 23.22 -1.14 -5.14
C ILE A 259 23.98 -1.68 -6.36
N TYR A 260 24.16 -3.00 -6.47
CA TYR A 260 24.78 -3.63 -7.64
C TYR A 260 24.10 -3.22 -8.95
N LYS A 261 22.76 -3.28 -8.99
CA LYS A 261 21.98 -2.90 -10.18
C LYS A 261 22.08 -1.40 -10.49
N LEU A 262 22.04 -0.53 -9.48
CA LEU A 262 22.24 0.91 -9.67
C LEU A 262 23.58 1.19 -10.34
N VAL A 263 24.68 0.58 -9.89
CA VAL A 263 26.00 0.74 -10.52
C VAL A 263 25.98 0.24 -11.96
N ARG A 264 25.37 -0.93 -12.20
CA ARG A 264 25.26 -1.54 -13.53
C ARG A 264 24.48 -0.70 -14.54
N PHE A 265 23.56 0.18 -14.11
CA PHE A 265 22.83 1.08 -15.00
C PHE A 265 23.71 2.17 -15.62
N TYR A 266 24.82 2.52 -14.96
CA TYR A 266 25.72 3.59 -15.40
C TYR A 266 27.04 3.08 -15.99
N GLU A 267 27.26 1.77 -15.96
CA GLU A 267 28.48 1.16 -16.49
C GLU A 267 28.60 1.36 -18.01
N PRO A 268 29.78 1.71 -18.55
CA PRO A 268 29.97 1.96 -19.97
C PRO A 268 29.57 0.78 -20.86
N ALA A 269 29.79 -0.45 -20.39
CA ALA A 269 29.50 -1.68 -21.12
C ALA A 269 27.99 -1.92 -21.35
N SER A 270 27.12 -1.33 -20.53
CA SER A 270 25.67 -1.52 -20.56
C SER A 270 24.88 -0.27 -20.97
N ARG A 271 25.56 0.86 -21.20
CA ARG A 271 24.96 2.18 -21.42
C ARG A 271 23.91 2.22 -22.54
N ALA A 272 24.16 1.53 -23.65
CA ALA A 272 23.23 1.47 -24.77
C ALA A 272 21.93 0.71 -24.44
N GLN A 273 22.00 -0.28 -23.54
CA GLN A 273 20.85 -1.11 -23.17
C GLN A 273 19.85 -0.36 -22.29
N TYR A 274 20.37 0.52 -21.42
CA TYR A 274 19.55 1.30 -20.51
C TYR A 274 19.20 2.69 -21.04
N ALA A 275 19.67 3.12 -22.22
CA ALA A 275 19.59 4.51 -22.67
C ALA A 275 18.19 5.14 -22.57
N THR A 276 17.14 4.40 -22.93
CA THR A 276 15.74 4.86 -22.91
C THR A 276 15.08 4.75 -21.52
N THR A 277 15.48 3.75 -20.73
CA THR A 277 14.83 3.40 -19.44
C THR A 277 15.58 3.92 -18.22
N ARG A 278 16.85 4.33 -18.36
CA ARG A 278 17.79 4.56 -17.25
C ARG A 278 17.28 5.56 -16.23
N ALA A 279 16.66 6.65 -16.67
CA ALA A 279 16.17 7.68 -15.76
C ALA A 279 15.09 7.12 -14.83
N THR A 280 14.05 6.49 -15.39
CA THR A 280 12.94 5.90 -14.63
C THR A 280 13.40 4.71 -13.80
N LEU A 281 14.24 3.84 -14.35
CA LEU A 281 14.84 2.72 -13.59
C LEU A 281 15.62 3.21 -12.38
N THR A 282 16.46 4.24 -12.56
CA THR A 282 17.25 4.80 -11.45
C THR A 282 16.35 5.35 -10.36
N ILE A 283 15.34 6.14 -10.72
CA ILE A 283 14.41 6.73 -9.75
C ILE A 283 13.66 5.63 -8.99
N PHE A 284 13.09 4.66 -9.69
CA PHE A 284 12.38 3.53 -9.07
C PHE A 284 13.28 2.72 -8.15
N THR A 285 14.51 2.42 -8.57
CA THR A 285 15.45 1.65 -7.74
C THR A 285 15.94 2.44 -6.53
N ILE A 286 16.16 3.75 -6.63
CA ILE A 286 16.50 4.59 -5.47
C ILE A 286 15.34 4.63 -4.47
N VAL A 287 14.11 4.86 -4.95
CA VAL A 287 12.93 4.87 -4.07
C VAL A 287 12.71 3.52 -3.41
N ALA A 288 12.82 2.42 -4.17
CA ALA A 288 12.73 1.06 -3.64
C ALA A 288 13.81 0.78 -2.58
N PHE A 289 15.05 1.21 -2.82
CA PHE A 289 16.14 1.07 -1.87
C PHE A 289 15.88 1.83 -0.56
N LEU A 290 15.48 3.10 -0.65
CA LEU A 290 15.20 3.92 0.53
C LEU A 290 14.02 3.38 1.34
N LEU A 291 12.97 2.91 0.65
CA LEU A 291 11.82 2.31 1.29
C LEU A 291 12.20 1.00 1.99
N LEU A 292 12.92 0.11 1.31
CA LEU A 292 13.37 -1.17 1.87
C LEU A 292 14.28 -0.98 3.08
N PHE A 293 15.17 0.03 3.04
CA PHE A 293 16.02 0.41 4.16
C PHE A 293 15.21 0.89 5.37
N ALA A 294 14.19 1.72 5.12
CA ALA A 294 13.26 2.12 6.17
C ALA A 294 12.48 0.91 6.73
N THR A 295 12.05 -0.03 5.88
CA THR A 295 11.42 -1.30 6.28
C THR A 295 12.33 -2.13 7.17
N PHE A 296 13.60 -2.28 6.81
CA PHE A 296 14.58 -3.00 7.60
C PHE A 296 14.75 -2.38 9.00
N ALA A 297 14.92 -1.06 9.09
CA ALA A 297 15.05 -0.35 10.36
C ALA A 297 13.80 -0.50 11.25
N VAL A 298 12.61 -0.34 10.66
CA VAL A 298 11.33 -0.57 11.36
C VAL A 298 11.18 -2.04 11.77
N GLY A 299 11.71 -2.97 10.97
CA GLY A 299 11.70 -4.40 11.25
C GLY A 299 12.53 -4.79 12.45
N LEU A 300 13.72 -4.23 12.59
CA LEU A 300 14.53 -4.38 13.81
C LEU A 300 13.77 -3.90 15.04
N ARG A 301 13.08 -2.75 14.92
CA ARG A 301 12.28 -2.21 16.02
C ARG A 301 11.11 -3.13 16.37
N CYS A 302 10.34 -3.59 15.38
CA CYS A 302 9.24 -4.53 15.58
C CYS A 302 9.72 -5.85 16.20
N PHE A 303 10.87 -6.37 15.75
CA PHE A 303 11.45 -7.60 16.29
C PHE A 303 11.83 -7.48 17.76
N ALA A 304 12.38 -6.33 18.18
CA ALA A 304 12.69 -6.04 19.57
C ALA A 304 11.44 -5.90 20.46
N ASP A 305 10.25 -5.71 19.87
CA ASP A 305 8.97 -5.57 20.56
C ASP A 305 8.13 -6.86 20.58
N PHE A 306 8.63 -7.98 20.07
CA PHE A 306 7.95 -9.28 20.13
C PHE A 306 7.77 -9.78 21.58
N GLU A 307 6.71 -10.57 21.81
CA GLU A 307 6.33 -11.20 23.09
C GLU A 307 5.90 -10.23 24.21
N LYS A 308 5.73 -8.94 23.91
CA LYS A 308 5.29 -7.92 24.88
C LYS A 308 3.77 -7.75 24.98
N GLY A 309 2.99 -8.73 24.51
CA GLY A 309 1.52 -8.76 24.61
C GLY A 309 0.75 -8.07 23.48
N LEU A 310 1.41 -7.71 22.37
CA LEU A 310 0.81 -6.98 21.25
C LEU A 310 -0.03 -7.87 20.30
N MET A 311 0.17 -9.19 20.35
CA MET A 311 -0.43 -10.16 19.43
C MET A 311 -1.96 -10.09 19.39
N GLU A 312 -2.63 -9.96 20.54
CA GLU A 312 -4.09 -9.93 20.60
C GLU A 312 -4.67 -8.71 19.87
N SER A 313 -4.04 -7.55 20.01
CA SER A 313 -4.43 -6.30 19.33
C SER A 313 -4.16 -6.33 17.82
N LYS A 314 -3.13 -7.06 17.36
CA LYS A 314 -2.81 -7.23 15.92
C LYS A 314 -3.80 -8.16 15.21
N VAL A 315 -4.19 -9.25 15.90
CA VAL A 315 -5.02 -10.33 15.32
C VAL A 315 -6.51 -10.03 15.46
N HIS A 316 -6.97 -9.53 16.61
CA HIS A 316 -8.39 -9.25 16.87
C HIS A 316 -8.82 -7.83 16.49
N GLY A 317 -7.87 -6.89 16.35
CA GLY A 317 -8.16 -5.53 15.88
C GLY A 317 -8.58 -5.43 14.40
N GLN A 318 -8.54 -6.54 13.64
CA GLN A 318 -8.83 -6.55 12.20
C GLN A 318 -10.33 -6.68 11.84
N SER A 319 -11.18 -7.05 12.80
CA SER A 319 -12.63 -7.27 12.56
C SER A 319 -13.46 -6.63 13.67
N TYR A 320 -13.71 -5.32 13.57
CA TYR A 320 -14.74 -4.69 14.39
C TYR A 320 -16.12 -4.90 13.76
N THR A 321 -16.90 -5.83 14.33
CA THR A 321 -18.35 -5.85 14.10
C THR A 321 -18.99 -4.84 15.06
N PRO A 322 -19.72 -3.83 14.56
CA PRO A 322 -20.42 -2.91 15.44
C PRO A 322 -21.44 -3.70 16.26
N VAL A 323 -21.31 -3.64 17.59
CA VAL A 323 -22.34 -4.15 18.49
C VAL A 323 -23.61 -3.34 18.21
N LYS A 324 -24.65 -4.00 17.70
CA LYS A 324 -25.98 -3.39 17.57
C LYS A 324 -26.47 -3.06 18.99
N ASN A 325 -26.27 -1.83 19.42
CA ASN A 325 -26.87 -1.32 20.64
C ASN A 325 -28.38 -1.18 20.42
N ASN A 326 -29.14 -2.26 20.66
CA ASN A 326 -30.61 -2.22 20.72
C ASN A 326 -31.12 -1.47 21.98
N VAL A 327 -30.26 -0.79 22.73
CA VAL A 327 -30.60 -0.15 24.02
C VAL A 327 -31.28 1.23 23.84
N LYS A 328 -31.41 1.75 22.62
CA LYS A 328 -32.20 2.96 22.36
C LYS A 328 -33.56 2.67 21.73
N MET A 329 -34.44 2.03 22.50
CA MET A 329 -35.89 2.14 22.26
C MET A 329 -36.76 1.88 23.50
N GLY A 330 -36.23 2.06 24.71
CA GLY A 330 -37.01 1.97 25.96
C GLY A 330 -37.17 3.31 26.72
N VAL A 331 -36.43 4.36 26.34
CA VAL A 331 -36.37 5.62 27.12
C VAL A 331 -37.27 6.73 26.54
N LEU A 332 -38.15 6.40 25.60
CA LEU A 332 -39.14 7.34 25.02
C LEU A 332 -40.59 7.03 25.39
N ASN A 333 -40.86 5.96 26.14
CA ASN A 333 -42.14 5.76 26.83
C ASN A 333 -41.84 5.83 28.33
N GLY A 334 -42.32 6.89 28.98
CA GLY A 334 -42.01 7.26 30.36
C GLY A 334 -42.59 6.33 31.42
N ASP A 335 -42.14 5.07 31.44
CA ASP A 335 -42.42 4.15 32.53
C ASP A 335 -41.22 4.08 33.48
N SER A 336 -41.54 4.19 34.77
CA SER A 336 -40.63 4.24 35.91
C SER A 336 -39.55 3.15 35.92
N ILE A 337 -38.35 3.53 36.37
CA ILE A 337 -37.19 2.67 36.62
C ILE A 337 -37.62 1.43 37.45
N PRO A 338 -37.49 0.20 36.94
CA PRO A 338 -37.59 -0.98 37.79
C PRO A 338 -36.28 -1.14 38.57
N ALA A 339 -36.42 -1.33 39.89
CA ALA A 339 -35.34 -1.61 40.81
C ALA A 339 -34.52 -2.84 40.38
N LEU A 340 -33.21 -2.77 40.62
CA LEU A 340 -32.28 -3.89 40.52
C LEU A 340 -32.71 -5.04 41.45
N SER A 341 -33.42 -6.02 40.90
CA SER A 341 -33.60 -7.34 41.49
C SER A 341 -34.01 -8.32 40.41
N GLU A 342 -33.06 -9.13 39.91
CA GLU A 342 -33.18 -10.59 39.80
C GLU A 342 -32.01 -11.17 38.99
N LYS A 343 -31.56 -12.34 39.45
CA LYS A 343 -30.47 -13.15 38.86
C LYS A 343 -30.88 -13.66 37.46
N PRO A 344 -29.92 -13.90 36.54
CA PRO A 344 -30.24 -14.51 35.26
C PRO A 344 -30.59 -16.00 35.43
N ASN A 345 -31.81 -16.35 35.02
CA ASN A 345 -32.25 -17.73 34.83
C ASN A 345 -31.51 -18.37 33.65
N TYR A 346 -30.75 -19.42 33.91
CA TYR A 346 -30.34 -20.39 32.89
C TYR A 346 -31.52 -21.31 32.58
N LEU A 347 -31.89 -21.43 31.30
CA LEU A 347 -32.86 -22.43 30.82
C LEU A 347 -32.19 -23.82 30.72
N PRO A 348 -32.89 -24.91 31.07
CA PRO A 348 -32.34 -26.27 31.04
C PRO A 348 -32.56 -26.93 29.67
N SER A 349 -31.55 -27.67 29.21
CA SER A 349 -31.70 -28.73 28.20
C SER A 349 -31.38 -30.06 28.88
N GLY A 350 -32.35 -30.98 28.86
CA GLY A 350 -32.37 -32.18 29.69
C GLY A 350 -31.44 -33.33 29.26
N ASP A 351 -31.10 -34.10 30.29
CA ASP A 351 -30.89 -35.55 30.41
C ASP A 351 -29.93 -36.29 29.45
N SER A 352 -28.81 -36.75 30.02
CA SER A 352 -28.63 -38.19 30.34
C SER A 352 -27.39 -38.49 31.20
N ALA A 353 -27.65 -39.09 32.38
CA ALA A 353 -26.90 -40.11 33.12
C ALA A 353 -25.38 -39.96 33.44
N GLY A 354 -25.05 -39.98 34.75
CA GLY A 354 -24.00 -40.86 35.28
C GLY A 354 -22.91 -40.27 36.20
N MET A 355 -23.07 -40.53 37.51
CA MET A 355 -22.04 -40.78 38.54
C MET A 355 -21.06 -39.69 39.02
N GLY A 356 -21.08 -39.43 40.35
CA GLY A 356 -19.86 -39.26 41.18
C GLY A 356 -19.65 -37.93 41.92
N GLN A 357 -19.87 -37.93 43.24
CA GLN A 357 -19.54 -36.93 44.30
C GLN A 357 -18.06 -36.42 44.34
N PRO A 358 -17.64 -35.49 45.25
CA PRO A 358 -18.39 -34.75 46.30
C PRO A 358 -18.16 -33.21 46.37
N GLN A 359 -19.04 -32.58 47.16
CA GLN A 359 -19.14 -31.17 47.55
C GLN A 359 -17.90 -30.62 48.29
N GLY A 360 -17.51 -29.39 47.96
CA GLY A 360 -16.62 -28.53 48.76
C GLY A 360 -17.34 -27.26 49.20
N SER A 361 -17.48 -27.10 50.51
CA SER A 361 -18.13 -25.98 51.21
C SER A 361 -17.17 -24.82 51.46
N TYR A 362 -17.43 -23.61 50.95
CA TYR A 362 -16.97 -22.36 51.57
C TYR A 362 -17.85 -21.18 51.13
N LEU A 363 -18.61 -20.64 52.08
CA LEU A 363 -19.33 -19.36 52.04
C LEU A 363 -18.65 -18.42 53.03
N GLY A 364 -18.42 -17.15 52.64
CA GLY A 364 -18.26 -16.05 53.62
C GLY A 364 -17.11 -15.04 53.39
N GLY A 365 -17.44 -13.91 52.76
CA GLY A 365 -17.31 -12.56 53.36
C GLY A 365 -15.94 -11.94 53.70
N SER A 366 -15.50 -11.04 52.81
CA SER A 366 -14.95 -9.68 53.04
C SER A 366 -14.11 -9.31 54.29
N ALA A 367 -12.91 -8.74 54.03
CA ALA A 367 -12.42 -7.52 54.68
C ALA A 367 -11.52 -6.72 53.72
N LEU A 368 -11.89 -5.47 53.45
CA LEU A 368 -11.15 -4.49 52.65
C LEU A 368 -9.89 -4.04 53.41
N GLY A 369 -8.72 -4.17 52.77
CA GLY A 369 -7.46 -3.64 53.26
C GLY A 369 -7.33 -2.12 53.02
N GLN A 370 -6.85 -1.43 54.05
CA GLN A 370 -6.65 0.01 54.16
C GLN A 370 -5.74 0.59 53.06
N ARG A 371 -6.18 1.66 52.39
CA ARG A 371 -5.32 2.55 51.60
C ARG A 371 -4.49 3.42 52.55
N ILE A 372 -3.17 3.39 52.39
CA ILE A 372 -2.25 4.38 52.98
C ILE A 372 -2.02 5.46 51.92
N SER A 373 -2.35 6.70 52.28
CA SER A 373 -1.96 7.93 51.59
C SER A 373 -0.58 8.33 52.10
N ILE A 374 0.35 8.65 51.21
CA ILE A 374 1.57 9.38 51.54
C ILE A 374 1.53 10.65 50.69
N GLU A 375 1.81 11.75 51.37
CA GLU A 375 1.90 13.15 50.90
C GLU A 375 2.84 13.35 49.71
#